data_AF-A0A1G2ZN68-F1
#
_entry.id   AF-A0A1G2ZN68-F1
#
_cell.length_a   1.000
_cell.length_b   1.000
_cell.length_c   1.000
_cell.angle_alpha   90.00
_cell.angle_beta   90.00
_cell.angle_gamma   90.00
#
_symmetry.space_group_name_H-M   'P 1'
#
loop_
_entity.id
_entity.type
_entity.pdbx_description
1 polymer ?
#
loop_
_entity_poly.entity_id
_entity_poly.type
_entity_poly.pdbx_seq_one_letter_code
_entity_poly.pdbx_strand_id
1 'polypeptide(L)'
;MPKCESCGHVSPAGVELCKNCGASLPRQDFQPEPAAAEPDRPLDESSPQPKGLDARVLAELQAGRKIAAVKLYREATGLGLKAAKDAVEELARRHGIAPARTGCAGVLLLLLLTCTALAIAI
;
A
#
# COMPACT_ATOMS: atom_id res chain seq x y z
N MET A 1 2.14 37.78 19.05
CA MET A 1 3.16 38.60 19.73
C MET A 1 3.47 37.94 21.07
N PRO A 2 4.72 37.52 21.32
CA PRO A 2 5.09 36.86 22.57
C PRO A 2 4.99 37.81 23.78
N LYS A 3 4.35 37.35 24.86
CA LYS A 3 4.41 38.02 26.17
C LYS A 3 5.65 37.52 26.92
N CYS A 4 6.49 38.44 27.38
CA CYS A 4 7.65 38.11 28.19
C CYS A 4 7.20 37.58 29.56
N GLU A 5 7.64 36.39 29.95
CA GLU A 5 7.30 35.82 31.26
C GLU A 5 8.01 36.53 32.41
N SER A 6 9.15 37.17 32.16
CA SER A 6 9.93 37.85 33.20
C SER A 6 9.41 39.25 33.57
N CYS A 7 8.81 39.99 32.62
CA CYS A 7 8.32 41.37 32.90
C CYS A 7 6.91 41.66 32.41
N GLY A 8 6.26 40.72 31.73
CA GLY A 8 4.90 40.87 31.20
C GLY A 8 4.79 41.75 29.95
N HIS A 9 5.87 42.38 29.47
CA HIS A 9 5.86 43.21 28.27
C HIS A 9 5.64 42.36 27.00
N VAL A 10 4.82 42.87 26.09
CA VAL A 10 4.55 42.23 24.79
C VAL A 10 5.60 42.68 23.79
N SER A 11 6.40 41.73 23.29
CA SER A 11 7.47 42.02 22.34
C SER A 11 7.02 41.71 20.90
N PRO A 12 7.54 42.41 19.87
CA PRO A 12 7.28 42.05 18.48
C PRO A 12 7.81 40.65 18.15
N ALA A 13 7.28 40.00 17.10
CA ALA A 13 7.75 38.68 16.68
C ALA A 13 9.21 38.74 16.17
N GLY A 14 9.97 37.67 16.40
CA GLY A 14 11.32 37.50 15.85
C GLY A 14 12.46 38.20 16.61
N VAL A 15 12.21 38.77 17.80
CA VAL A 15 13.28 39.30 18.66
C VAL A 15 13.72 38.24 19.67
N GLU A 16 15.03 38.00 19.78
CA GLU A 16 15.57 36.97 20.71
C GLU A 16 15.68 37.48 22.16
N LEU A 17 15.66 38.81 22.36
CA LEU A 17 15.64 39.44 23.67
C LEU A 17 14.48 40.42 23.81
N CYS A 18 13.89 40.45 25.00
CA CYS A 18 12.91 41.46 25.36
C CYS A 18 13.58 42.84 25.42
N LYS A 19 13.14 43.78 24.58
CA LYS A 19 13.67 45.15 24.56
C LYS A 19 13.43 45.95 25.86
N ASN A 20 12.52 45.48 26.71
CA ASN A 20 12.17 46.15 27.96
C ASN A 20 13.00 45.68 29.16
N CYS A 21 13.19 44.36 29.34
CA CYS A 21 13.90 43.82 30.50
C CYS A 21 15.21 43.07 30.17
N GLY A 22 15.51 42.83 28.90
CA GLY A 22 16.69 42.10 28.46
C GLY A 22 16.62 40.58 28.64
N ALA A 23 15.48 40.02 29.08
CA ALA A 23 15.32 38.57 29.17
C ALA A 23 15.37 37.92 27.78
N SER A 24 16.04 36.77 27.66
CA SER A 24 15.96 35.91 26.49
C SER A 24 14.53 35.41 26.35
N LEU A 25 13.85 35.80 25.28
CA LEU A 25 12.54 35.23 24.99
C LEU A 25 12.80 33.81 24.48
N PRO A 26 12.11 32.78 25.00
CA PRO A 26 12.17 31.48 24.36
C PRO A 26 11.80 31.69 22.89
N ARG A 27 12.50 31.01 21.96
CA ARG A 27 11.92 30.78 20.64
C ARG A 27 10.60 30.11 20.93
N GLN A 28 9.52 30.90 20.96
CA GLN A 28 8.19 30.35 20.98
C GLN A 28 8.18 29.59 19.68
N ASP A 29 8.19 28.28 19.81
CA ASP A 29 8.06 27.34 18.74
C ASP A 29 6.80 27.75 17.99
N PHE A 30 6.98 28.66 17.04
CA PHE A 30 6.25 28.66 15.82
C PHE A 30 6.63 27.31 15.23
N GLN A 31 5.97 26.25 15.69
CA GLN A 31 5.34 25.37 14.75
C GLN A 31 4.46 26.31 13.94
N PRO A 32 4.83 26.73 12.72
CA PRO A 32 3.77 26.97 11.78
C PRO A 32 2.95 25.67 11.84
N GLU A 33 1.70 25.75 12.27
CA GLU A 33 0.74 24.81 11.70
C GLU A 33 0.97 24.93 10.19
N PRO A 34 1.38 23.86 9.49
CA PRO A 34 2.05 23.99 8.19
C PRO A 34 1.03 24.40 7.12
N ALA A 35 0.74 25.69 7.07
CA ALA A 35 0.05 26.35 6.00
C ALA A 35 1.12 26.81 5.00
N ALA A 36 1.26 26.05 3.91
CA ALA A 36 1.90 26.45 2.64
C ALA A 36 3.43 26.32 2.48
N ALA A 37 4.00 25.17 2.83
CA ALA A 37 5.11 24.60 2.06
C ALA A 37 4.97 23.07 2.09
N GLU A 38 4.15 22.58 1.18
CA GLU A 38 4.02 21.15 0.92
C GLU A 38 5.38 20.61 0.47
N PRO A 39 5.85 19.47 1.02
CA PRO A 39 6.95 18.75 0.41
C PRO A 39 6.50 18.34 -1.00
N ASP A 40 7.41 18.43 -1.97
CA ASP A 40 7.23 17.88 -3.32
C ASP A 40 6.51 16.51 -3.26
N ARG A 41 5.20 16.55 -3.49
CA ARG A 41 4.34 15.38 -3.62
C ARG A 41 3.87 15.28 -5.06
N PRO A 42 4.63 14.57 -5.90
CA PRO A 42 4.06 13.63 -6.84
C PRO A 42 4.23 12.26 -6.17
N LEU A 43 3.18 11.61 -5.67
CA LEU A 43 2.06 11.13 -6.45
C LEU A 43 0.75 11.23 -5.66
N ASP A 44 -0.22 11.93 -6.23
CA ASP A 44 -1.55 11.40 -6.48
C ASP A 44 -1.82 10.02 -5.84
N GLU A 45 -2.43 10.02 -4.66
CA GLU A 45 -3.08 8.84 -4.08
C GLU A 45 -4.58 9.11 -3.93
N SER A 46 -5.21 9.49 -5.04
CA SER A 46 -6.65 9.57 -5.19
C SER A 46 -7.30 8.18 -5.35
N SER A 47 -7.03 7.24 -4.43
CA SER A 47 -7.74 5.96 -4.36
C SER A 47 -8.31 5.70 -2.97
N PRO A 48 -9.58 5.26 -2.84
CA PRO A 48 -10.15 4.79 -1.57
C PRO A 48 -9.38 3.55 -1.12
N GLN A 49 -8.36 3.71 -0.28
CA GLN A 49 -7.41 2.66 0.07
C GLN A 49 -8.12 1.50 0.80
N PRO A 50 -8.32 0.33 0.17
CA PRO A 50 -8.92 -0.85 0.78
C PRO A 50 -7.80 -1.76 1.32
N LYS A 51 -6.82 -1.19 2.04
CA LYS A 51 -5.61 -1.89 2.50
C LYS A 51 -5.92 -3.22 3.23
N GLY A 52 -7.04 -3.28 3.97
CA GLY A 52 -7.49 -4.50 4.64
C GLY A 52 -8.11 -5.55 3.72
N LEU A 53 -8.73 -5.15 2.62
CA LEU A 53 -9.26 -6.08 1.61
C LEU A 53 -8.14 -6.67 0.77
N ASP A 54 -7.20 -5.85 0.32
CA ASP A 54 -6.06 -6.30 -0.48
C ASP A 54 -5.24 -7.34 0.28
N ALA A 55 -4.97 -7.11 1.57
CA ALA A 55 -4.29 -8.08 2.43
C ALA A 55 -5.02 -9.43 2.50
N ARG A 56 -6.35 -9.42 2.61
CA ARG A 56 -7.17 -10.65 2.64
C ARG A 56 -7.21 -11.35 1.29
N VAL A 57 -7.31 -10.59 0.20
CA VAL A 57 -7.24 -11.13 -1.17
C VAL A 57 -5.88 -11.78 -1.43
N LEU A 58 -4.80 -11.14 -1.00
CA LEU A 58 -3.44 -11.66 -1.14
C LEU A 58 -3.24 -12.96 -0.35
N ALA A 59 -3.78 -13.05 0.87
CA ALA A 59 -3.73 -14.28 1.65
C ALA A 59 -4.44 -15.46 0.93
N GLU A 60 -5.59 -15.21 0.32
CA GLU A 60 -6.30 -16.21 -0.48
C GLU A 60 -5.53 -16.60 -1.75
N LEU A 61 -4.90 -15.64 -2.41
CA LEU A 61 -4.05 -15.89 -3.58
C LEU A 61 -2.82 -16.73 -3.23
N GLN A 62 -2.13 -16.41 -2.12
CA GLN A 62 -0.98 -17.17 -1.62
C GLN A 62 -1.35 -18.60 -1.27
N ALA A 63 -2.57 -18.82 -0.77
CA ALA A 63 -3.09 -20.14 -0.48
C ALA A 63 -3.61 -20.90 -1.72
N GLY A 64 -3.45 -20.34 -2.93
CA GLY A 64 -3.91 -20.94 -4.19
C GLY A 64 -5.44 -20.89 -4.39
N ARG A 65 -6.19 -20.20 -3.52
CA ARG A 65 -7.65 -20.12 -3.54
C ARG A 65 -8.14 -18.93 -4.37
N LYS A 66 -7.75 -18.89 -5.65
CA LYS A 66 -8.05 -17.75 -6.54
C LYS A 66 -9.54 -17.43 -6.66
N ILE A 67 -10.42 -18.43 -6.68
CA ILE A 67 -11.88 -18.20 -6.76
C ILE A 67 -12.39 -17.49 -5.49
N ALA A 68 -11.88 -17.86 -4.31
CA ALA A 68 -12.25 -17.21 -3.05
C ALA A 68 -11.76 -15.75 -3.03
N ALA A 69 -10.55 -15.49 -3.50
CA ALA A 69 -10.00 -14.14 -3.66
C ALA A 69 -10.89 -13.25 -4.55
N VAL A 70 -11.32 -13.76 -5.71
CA VAL A 70 -12.22 -13.04 -6.63
C VAL A 70 -13.60 -12.80 -6.01
N LYS A 71 -14.15 -13.80 -5.31
CA LYS A 71 -15.44 -13.65 -4.62
C LYS A 71 -15.37 -12.57 -3.53
N LEU A 72 -14.33 -12.60 -2.70
CA LEU A 72 -14.12 -11.63 -1.63
C LEU A 72 -13.98 -10.20 -2.18
N TYR A 73 -13.21 -10.02 -3.25
CA TYR A 73 -13.04 -8.72 -3.89
C TYR A 73 -14.36 -8.23 -4.50
N ARG A 74 -15.14 -9.13 -5.11
CA ARG A 74 -16.45 -8.82 -5.69
C ARG A 74 -17.47 -8.37 -4.64
N GLU A 75 -17.55 -9.11 -3.53
CA GLU A 75 -18.49 -8.81 -2.44
C GLU A 75 -18.17 -7.49 -1.76
N ALA A 76 -16.89 -7.15 -1.66
CA ALA A 76 -16.45 -5.91 -1.04
C ALA A 76 -16.58 -4.66 -1.93
N THR A 77 -16.40 -4.82 -3.25
CA THR A 77 -16.38 -3.69 -4.19
C THR A 77 -17.68 -3.54 -4.98
N GLY A 78 -18.54 -4.57 -5.01
CA GLY A 78 -19.74 -4.60 -5.85
C GLY A 78 -19.45 -4.72 -7.35
N LEU A 79 -18.20 -4.93 -7.75
CA LEU A 79 -17.82 -5.03 -9.16
C LEU A 79 -18.41 -6.27 -9.84
N GLY A 80 -18.53 -6.21 -11.16
CA GLY A 80 -18.86 -7.39 -11.97
C GLY A 80 -17.75 -8.44 -11.92
N LEU A 81 -18.10 -9.71 -12.23
CA LEU A 81 -17.16 -10.84 -12.14
C LEU A 81 -15.86 -10.63 -12.94
N LYS A 82 -15.98 -10.06 -14.15
CA LYS A 82 -14.82 -9.76 -15.01
C LYS A 82 -13.90 -8.72 -14.35
N ALA A 83 -14.43 -7.57 -13.95
CA ALA A 83 -13.67 -6.50 -13.33
C ALA A 83 -13.02 -6.94 -12.00
N ALA A 84 -13.74 -7.71 -11.18
CA ALA A 84 -13.20 -8.26 -9.95
C ALA A 84 -12.06 -9.25 -10.20
N LYS A 85 -12.19 -10.12 -11.21
CA LYS A 85 -11.11 -11.03 -11.62
C LYS A 85 -9.88 -10.25 -12.09
N ASP A 86 -10.07 -9.27 -12.97
CA ASP A 86 -8.97 -8.50 -13.56
C ASP A 86 -8.19 -7.75 -12.48
N ALA A 87 -8.89 -7.15 -11.50
CA ALA A 87 -8.28 -6.48 -10.36
C ALA A 87 -7.47 -7.44 -9.46
N VAL A 88 -8.04 -8.61 -9.14
CA VAL A 88 -7.35 -9.62 -8.33
C VAL A 88 -6.13 -10.21 -9.05
N GLU A 89 -6.21 -10.39 -10.38
CA GLU A 89 -5.07 -10.83 -11.17
C GLU A 89 -3.95 -9.79 -11.25
N GLU A 90 -4.29 -8.50 -11.32
CA GLU A 90 -3.32 -7.42 -11.24
C GLU A 90 -2.65 -7.37 -9.86
N LEU A 91 -3.42 -7.52 -8.78
CA LEU A 91 -2.90 -7.68 -7.43
C LEU A 91 -1.92 -8.85 -7.34
N ALA A 92 -2.27 -10.00 -7.89
CA ALA A 92 -1.40 -11.17 -7.92
C ALA A 92 -0.09 -10.91 -8.69
N ARG A 93 -0.17 -10.26 -9.86
CA ARG A 93 1.00 -9.89 -10.68
C ARG A 93 1.95 -8.95 -9.93
N ARG A 94 1.42 -7.88 -9.33
CA ARG A 94 2.22 -6.90 -8.57
C ARG A 94 2.96 -7.53 -7.39
N HIS A 95 2.41 -8.58 -6.80
CA HIS A 95 2.98 -9.29 -5.66
C HIS A 95 3.75 -10.56 -6.05
N GLY A 96 3.97 -10.81 -7.35
CA GLY A 96 4.73 -11.98 -7.83
C GLY A 96 4.05 -13.33 -7.55
N ILE A 97 2.75 -13.35 -7.28
CA ILE A 97 2.00 -14.58 -7.02
C ILE A 97 1.64 -15.19 -8.37
N ALA A 98 2.52 -16.07 -8.87
CA ALA A 98 2.25 -16.81 -10.10
C ALA A 98 1.14 -17.84 -9.87
N PRO A 99 0.17 -17.99 -10.80
CA PRO A 99 -0.78 -19.08 -10.71
C PRO A 99 0.00 -20.39 -10.79
N ALA A 100 -0.23 -21.29 -9.83
CA ALA A 100 0.30 -22.64 -9.87
C ALA A 100 -0.13 -23.28 -11.20
N ARG A 101 0.83 -23.46 -12.11
CA ARG A 101 0.61 -24.11 -13.39
C ARG A 101 0.50 -25.61 -13.14
N THR A 102 -0.64 -26.06 -12.63
CA THR A 102 -0.97 -27.48 -12.60
C THR A 102 -1.38 -27.87 -14.03
N GLY A 103 -0.39 -28.11 -14.88
CA GLY A 103 -0.62 -28.48 -16.28
C GLY A 103 -0.50 -30.00 -16.50
N CYS A 104 -1.32 -30.52 -17.41
CA CYS A 104 -1.31 -31.92 -17.89
C CYS A 104 0.01 -32.36 -18.56
N ALA A 105 1.02 -31.50 -18.63
CA ALA A 105 2.32 -31.81 -19.22
C ALA A 105 3.00 -33.02 -18.55
N GLY A 106 2.82 -33.20 -17.23
CA GLY A 106 3.31 -34.39 -16.52
C GLY A 106 2.60 -35.68 -16.93
N VAL A 107 1.28 -35.63 -17.17
CA VAL A 107 0.48 -36.80 -17.59
C VAL A 107 0.80 -37.17 -19.04
N LEU A 108 0.96 -36.19 -19.93
CA LEU A 108 1.39 -36.43 -21.31
C LEU A 108 2.81 -37.02 -21.37
N LEU A 109 3.74 -36.52 -20.56
CA LEU A 109 5.10 -37.07 -20.51
C LEU A 109 5.11 -38.51 -19.99
N LEU A 110 4.34 -38.80 -18.92
CA LEU A 110 4.17 -40.16 -18.40
C LEU A 110 3.57 -41.10 -19.45
N LEU A 111 2.49 -40.70 -20.13
CA LEU A 111 1.86 -41.50 -21.17
C LEU A 111 2.79 -41.77 -22.35
N LEU A 112 3.55 -40.76 -22.81
CA LEU A 112 4.52 -40.91 -23.89
C LEU A 112 5.67 -41.83 -23.47
N LEU A 113 6.19 -41.72 -22.24
CA LEU A 113 7.22 -42.61 -21.71
C LEU A 113 6.71 -44.04 -21.58
N THR A 114 5.49 -44.25 -21.10
CA THR A 114 4.92 -45.59 -20.99
C THR A 114 4.61 -46.21 -22.36
N CYS A 115 4.10 -45.43 -23.31
CA CYS A 115 3.84 -45.91 -24.67
C CYS A 115 5.13 -46.25 -25.42
N THR A 116 6.16 -45.42 -25.30
CA THR A 116 7.47 -45.68 -25.93
C THR A 116 8.17 -46.88 -25.31
N ALA A 117 8.12 -47.05 -23.98
CA ALA A 117 8.66 -48.23 -23.30
C ALA A 117 7.96 -49.53 -23.74
N LEU A 118 6.63 -49.51 -23.88
CA LEU A 118 5.87 -50.68 -24.31
C LEU A 118 6.16 -51.07 -25.78
N ALA A 119 6.36 -50.09 -26.66
CA ALA A 119 6.68 -50.33 -28.07
C ALA A 119 8.08 -50.93 -28.29
N ILE A 120 9.04 -50.69 -27.39
CA ILE A 120 10.40 -51.25 -27.48
C ILE A 120 10.44 -52.72 -26.98
N ALA A 121 9.46 -53.14 -26.18
CA ALA A 121 9.42 -54.46 -25.56
C ALA A 121 8.63 -55.53 -26.36
N ILE A 122 8.10 -55.18 -27.53
CA ILE A 122 7.33 -56.04 -28.45
C ILE A 122 8.16 -56.30 -29.71
#